data_AF-A0AAX4HNJ7-F1
#
_entry.id   AF-A0AAX4HNJ7-F1
#
_cell.length_a   1.000
_cell.length_b   1.000
_cell.length_c   1.000
_cell.angle_alpha   90.00
_cell.angle_beta   90.00
_cell.angle_gamma   90.00
#
_symmetry.space_group_name_H-M   'P 1'
#
loop_
_entity.id
_entity.type
_entity.pdbx_description
1 polymer ?
#
loop_
_entity_poly.entity_id
_entity_poly.type
_entity_poly.pdbx_seq_one_letter_code
_entity_poly.pdbx_strand_id
1 'polypeptide(L)'
;MRHLFLISLLSMSSVVWAAQDWKVVAETTSCDEKVQILAKEGEKYVLAVQGDTKTKLVAKDGSAFHENSMKTTEFETDLKSDDFKQGNPTYTFIQPSYVEGNPPKVDVYASGVKKRCKMEHTR
;
A
#
# COMPACT_ATOMS: atom_id res chain seq x y z
N MET A 1 -9.41 -49.69 -43.60
CA MET A 1 -10.34 -48.91 -42.75
C MET A 1 -9.49 -48.11 -41.77
N ARG A 2 -9.39 -46.79 -41.97
CA ARG A 2 -8.64 -45.85 -41.12
C ARG A 2 -9.63 -45.25 -40.13
N HIS A 3 -9.52 -45.56 -38.83
CA HIS A 3 -10.28 -44.84 -37.80
C HIS A 3 -9.39 -43.78 -37.16
N LEU A 4 -9.84 -42.53 -37.30
CA LEU A 4 -9.26 -41.33 -36.73
C LEU A 4 -9.52 -41.26 -35.22
N PHE A 5 -8.49 -40.75 -34.54
CA PHE A 5 -8.40 -40.35 -33.13
C PHE A 5 -9.47 -39.33 -32.71
N LEU A 6 -9.87 -39.40 -31.44
CA LEU A 6 -10.23 -38.22 -30.64
C LEU A 6 -9.88 -38.48 -29.17
N ILE A 7 -8.67 -38.09 -28.78
CA ILE A 7 -8.25 -37.96 -27.38
C ILE A 7 -8.58 -36.52 -26.97
N SER A 8 -9.66 -36.35 -26.21
CA SER A 8 -10.02 -35.06 -25.61
C SER A 8 -9.03 -34.74 -24.49
N LEU A 9 -8.01 -33.94 -24.78
CA LEU A 9 -7.19 -33.30 -23.75
C LEU A 9 -8.01 -32.20 -23.07
N LEU A 10 -8.52 -32.50 -21.88
CA LEU A 10 -8.99 -31.50 -20.93
C LEU A 10 -7.79 -30.68 -20.45
N SER A 11 -7.59 -29.51 -21.04
CA SER A 11 -6.67 -28.49 -20.55
C SER A 11 -7.23 -27.92 -19.23
N MET A 12 -6.74 -28.42 -18.10
CA MET A 12 -6.90 -27.74 -16.82
C MET A 12 -6.06 -26.46 -16.86
N SER A 13 -6.72 -25.34 -17.16
CA SER A 13 -6.14 -24.02 -17.03
C SER A 13 -6.02 -23.69 -15.53
N SER A 14 -4.90 -24.06 -14.91
CA SER A 14 -4.55 -23.58 -13.57
C SER A 14 -4.32 -22.07 -13.65
N VAL A 15 -5.28 -21.29 -13.16
CA VAL A 15 -5.14 -19.84 -13.00
C VAL A 15 -4.14 -19.64 -11.87
N VAL A 16 -2.89 -19.33 -12.22
CA VAL A 16 -1.84 -18.99 -11.27
C VAL A 16 -2.18 -17.60 -10.71
N TRP A 17 -2.82 -17.54 -9.55
CA TRP A 17 -2.93 -16.30 -8.78
C TRP A 17 -1.54 -15.99 -8.25
N ALA A 18 -0.83 -15.08 -8.91
CA ALA A 18 0.45 -14.59 -8.42
C ALA A 18 0.22 -13.95 -7.04
N ALA A 19 0.80 -14.52 -5.99
CA ALA A 19 0.88 -13.88 -4.70
C ALA A 19 1.74 -12.63 -4.86
N GLN A 20 1.11 -11.45 -4.87
CA GLN A 20 1.85 -10.19 -4.89
C GLN A 20 2.45 -9.95 -3.50
N ASP A 21 3.76 -9.72 -3.46
CA ASP A 21 4.51 -9.41 -2.24
C ASP A 21 4.38 -7.92 -1.86
N TRP A 22 4.75 -7.58 -0.63
CA TRP A 22 4.84 -6.20 -0.17
C TRP A 22 5.94 -5.45 -0.93
N LYS A 23 5.60 -4.32 -1.57
CA LYS A 23 6.53 -3.47 -2.30
C LYS A 23 6.54 -2.05 -1.77
N VAL A 24 7.68 -1.37 -1.86
CA VAL A 24 7.75 0.07 -1.59
C VAL A 24 7.03 0.80 -2.71
N VAL A 25 5.99 1.56 -2.37
CA VAL A 25 5.19 2.34 -3.34
C VAL A 25 5.41 3.83 -3.21
N ALA A 26 5.88 4.30 -2.06
CA ALA A 26 6.23 5.70 -1.90
C ALA A 26 7.37 5.86 -0.89
N GLU A 27 8.20 6.88 -1.09
CA GLU A 27 9.21 7.28 -0.11
C GLU A 27 9.27 8.80 0.06
N THR A 28 9.54 9.26 1.27
CA THR A 28 9.65 10.69 1.56
C THR A 28 10.88 11.32 0.92
N THR A 29 10.73 12.50 0.33
CA THR A 29 11.83 13.26 -0.27
C THR A 29 12.12 14.59 0.40
N SER A 30 11.21 15.09 1.25
CA SER A 30 11.31 16.42 1.87
C SER A 30 11.49 16.42 3.38
N CYS A 31 11.71 15.27 4.00
CA CYS A 31 11.85 15.13 5.45
C CYS A 31 13.20 14.48 5.77
N ASP A 32 13.84 14.94 6.85
CA ASP A 32 15.15 14.44 7.30
C ASP A 32 15.08 12.94 7.63
N GLU A 33 13.93 12.50 8.12
CA GLU A 33 13.65 11.09 8.41
C GLU A 33 13.03 10.41 7.19
N LYS A 34 13.69 9.34 6.71
CA LYS A 34 13.19 8.53 5.60
C LYS A 34 12.01 7.68 6.08
N VAL A 35 10.84 7.89 5.47
CA VAL A 35 9.64 7.04 5.63
C VAL A 35 9.32 6.39 4.30
N GLN A 36 9.16 5.07 4.32
CA GLN A 36 8.73 4.26 3.17
C GLN A 36 7.33 3.73 3.39
N ILE A 37 6.50 3.75 2.34
CA ILE A 37 5.19 3.09 2.36
C ILE A 37 5.32 1.79 1.61
N LEU A 38 5.08 0.69 2.31
CA LEU A 38 4.97 -0.64 1.72
C LEU A 38 3.49 -0.95 1.52
N ALA A 39 3.15 -1.39 0.32
CA ALA A 39 1.79 -1.80 -0.01
C ALA A 39 1.79 -3.14 -0.74
N LYS A 40 0.65 -3.80 -0.67
CA LYS A 40 0.36 -5.03 -1.39
C LYS A 40 -1.02 -4.89 -2.02
N GLU A 41 -1.12 -5.27 -3.28
CA GLU A 41 -2.36 -5.19 -4.04
C GLU A 41 -3.49 -5.98 -3.36
N GLY A 42 -4.65 -5.36 -3.22
CA GLY A 42 -5.82 -5.97 -2.60
C GLY A 42 -5.84 -5.94 -1.06
N GLU A 43 -4.77 -5.47 -0.40
CA GLU A 43 -4.75 -5.34 1.06
C GLU A 43 -5.49 -4.10 1.54
N LYS A 44 -6.22 -4.21 2.66
CA LYS A 44 -6.97 -3.08 3.27
C LYS A 44 -6.09 -2.13 4.08
N TYR A 45 -4.78 -2.33 4.04
CA TYR A 45 -3.82 -1.54 4.78
C TYR A 45 -2.50 -1.46 4.03
N VAL A 46 -1.76 -0.41 4.37
CA VAL A 46 -0.36 -0.24 3.98
C VAL A 46 0.51 -0.16 5.25
N LEU A 47 1.82 -0.25 5.09
CA LEU A 47 2.77 -0.14 6.18
C LEU A 47 3.63 1.11 5.97
N ALA A 48 3.62 2.03 6.93
CA ALA A 48 4.64 3.05 7.04
C ALA A 48 5.85 2.47 7.78
N VAL A 49 7.03 2.58 7.17
CA VAL A 49 8.29 2.06 7.72
C VAL A 49 9.23 3.24 7.94
N GLN A 50 9.65 3.40 9.20
CA GLN A 50 10.62 4.41 9.63
C GLN A 50 11.69 3.74 10.48
N GLY A 51 12.90 3.57 9.92
CA GLY A 51 13.93 2.74 10.54
C GLY A 51 13.44 1.31 10.75
N ASP A 52 13.51 0.82 12.00
CA ASP A 52 13.02 -0.51 12.38
C ASP A 52 11.53 -0.53 12.74
N THR A 53 10.88 0.64 12.84
CA THR A 53 9.48 0.77 13.22
C THR A 53 8.59 0.58 12.01
N LYS A 54 7.56 -0.27 12.14
CA LYS A 54 6.51 -0.46 11.15
C LYS A 54 5.16 -0.09 11.75
N THR A 55 4.46 0.81 11.10
CA THR A 55 3.14 1.29 11.54
C THR A 55 2.11 0.93 10.49
N LYS A 56 1.06 0.22 10.92
CA LYS A 56 -0.06 -0.16 10.07
C LYS A 56 -0.96 1.05 9.80
N LEU A 57 -1.20 1.34 8.52
CA LEU A 57 -2.13 2.37 8.08
C LEU A 57 -3.34 1.73 7.40
N VAL A 58 -4.54 1.94 7.94
CA VAL A 58 -5.79 1.38 7.43
C VAL A 58 -6.55 2.39 6.56
N ALA A 59 -7.20 1.92 5.50
CA ALA A 59 -8.00 2.78 4.66
C ALA A 59 -9.22 3.32 5.42
N LYS A 60 -9.43 4.64 5.39
CA LYS A 60 -10.55 5.31 6.10
C LYS A 60 -11.92 4.91 5.57
N ASP A 61 -11.99 4.63 4.28
CA ASP A 61 -13.20 4.18 3.59
C ASP A 61 -13.33 2.64 3.54
N GLY A 62 -12.37 1.92 4.15
CA GLY A 62 -12.32 0.46 4.14
C GLY A 62 -11.93 -0.16 2.79
N SER A 63 -11.49 0.66 1.83
CA SER A 63 -11.01 0.18 0.52
C SER A 63 -9.66 -0.57 0.64
N ALA A 64 -9.37 -1.35 -0.40
CA ALA A 64 -8.08 -1.99 -0.55
C ALA A 64 -7.12 -1.11 -1.34
N PHE A 65 -5.82 -1.29 -1.12
CA PHE A 65 -4.78 -0.69 -1.94
C PHE A 65 -4.81 -1.29 -3.33
N HIS A 66 -4.82 -0.42 -4.33
CA HIS A 66 -4.75 -0.78 -5.74
C HIS A 66 -3.82 0.18 -6.46
N GLU A 67 -2.71 -0.29 -7.02
CA GLU A 67 -1.73 0.59 -7.68
C GLU A 67 -2.35 1.51 -8.73
N ASN A 68 -3.32 0.99 -9.48
CA ASN A 68 -4.07 1.73 -10.49
C ASN A 68 -5.50 2.08 -10.02
N SER A 69 -5.64 2.59 -8.79
CA SER A 69 -6.95 3.03 -8.29
C SER A 69 -7.48 4.24 -9.05
N MET A 70 -8.74 4.17 -9.49
CA MET A 70 -9.46 5.33 -10.04
C MET A 70 -9.82 6.37 -8.96
N LYS A 71 -9.71 6.01 -7.68
CA LYS A 71 -10.09 6.84 -6.54
C LYS A 71 -8.89 7.09 -5.64
N THR A 72 -8.83 8.30 -5.11
CA THR A 72 -7.88 8.64 -4.06
C THR A 72 -8.32 7.94 -2.77
N THR A 73 -7.40 7.21 -2.14
CA THR A 73 -7.64 6.51 -0.87
C THR A 73 -6.73 7.08 0.21
N GLU A 74 -7.31 7.43 1.35
CA GLU A 74 -6.56 7.87 2.53
C GLU A 74 -6.38 6.70 3.50
N PHE A 75 -5.11 6.40 3.82
CA PHE A 75 -4.71 5.42 4.81
C PHE A 75 -4.18 6.14 6.05
N GLU A 76 -4.70 5.81 7.22
CA GLU A 76 -4.28 6.44 8.49
C GLU A 76 -3.85 5.40 9.52
N THR A 77 -3.01 5.83 10.46
CA THR A 77 -2.51 4.96 11.53
C THR A 77 -3.64 4.27 12.28
N ASP A 78 -3.55 2.95 12.42
CA ASP A 78 -4.49 2.19 13.23
C ASP A 78 -4.22 2.43 14.72
N LEU A 79 -4.87 3.47 15.25
CA LEU A 79 -4.79 3.86 16.67
C LEU A 79 -5.38 2.82 17.62
N LYS A 80 -6.07 1.79 17.10
CA LYS A 80 -6.62 0.69 17.90
C LYS A 80 -5.67 -0.49 18.02
N SER A 81 -4.54 -0.48 17.32
CA SER A 81 -3.51 -1.50 17.49
C SER A 81 -2.83 -1.37 18.85
N ASP A 82 -2.54 -2.51 19.50
CA ASP A 82 -1.91 -2.57 20.83
C ASP A 82 -0.51 -1.90 20.89
N ASP A 83 0.05 -1.54 19.73
CA ASP A 83 1.34 -0.86 19.56
C ASP A 83 1.28 0.67 19.72
N PHE A 84 0.10 1.26 19.91
CA PHE A 84 -0.04 2.69 20.14
C PHE A 84 0.45 3.10 21.54
N LYS A 85 1.74 3.43 21.65
CA LYS A 85 2.31 4.14 22.80
C LYS A 85 2.17 5.64 22.59
N GLN A 86 1.72 6.36 23.61
CA GLN A 86 1.74 7.84 23.60
C GLN A 86 3.15 8.34 23.25
N GLY A 87 3.27 9.10 22.16
CA GLY A 87 4.54 9.64 21.67
C GLY A 87 5.05 9.03 20.36
N ASN A 88 4.49 7.89 19.93
CA ASN A 88 4.86 7.30 18.63
C ASN A 88 4.36 8.17 17.46
N PRO A 89 5.12 8.24 16.36
CA PRO A 89 4.71 8.97 15.18
C PRO A 89 3.44 8.36 14.58
N THR A 90 2.43 9.19 14.31
CA THR A 90 1.30 8.78 13.46
C THR A 90 1.51 9.27 12.03
N TYR A 91 1.02 8.47 11.09
CA TYR A 91 1.11 8.71 9.67
C TYR A 91 -0.27 8.71 9.02
N THR A 92 -0.43 9.60 8.03
CA THR A 92 -1.53 9.56 7.06
C THR A 92 -0.93 9.51 5.67
N PHE A 93 -1.15 8.41 4.94
CA PHE A 93 -0.72 8.25 3.54
C PHE A 93 -1.91 8.46 2.60
N ILE A 94 -1.73 9.31 1.59
CA ILE A 94 -2.73 9.52 0.55
C ILE A 94 -2.27 8.81 -0.70
N GLN A 95 -2.94 7.70 -1.03
CA GLN A 95 -2.78 7.04 -2.31
C GLN A 95 -3.52 7.88 -3.37
N PRO A 96 -2.83 8.40 -4.39
CA PRO A 96 -3.49 9.18 -5.43
C PRO A 96 -4.30 8.30 -6.39
N SER A 97 -5.35 8.88 -6.95
CA SER A 97 -5.95 8.36 -8.17
C SER A 97 -4.98 8.53 -9.34
N TYR A 98 -4.86 7.51 -10.19
CA TYR A 98 -4.06 7.63 -11.43
C TYR A 98 -4.66 8.65 -12.42
N VAL A 99 -5.93 9.05 -12.24
CA VAL A 99 -6.63 10.03 -13.07
C VAL A 99 -6.28 11.47 -12.69
N GLU A 100 -6.15 11.74 -11.39
CA GLU A 100 -5.97 13.11 -10.87
C GLU A 100 -4.50 13.50 -10.67
N GLY A 101 -3.56 12.56 -10.80
CA GLY A 101 -2.12 12.87 -10.82
C GLY A 101 -1.61 13.54 -9.54
N ASN A 102 -2.22 13.26 -8.40
CA ASN A 102 -1.77 13.83 -7.12
C ASN A 102 -0.49 13.10 -6.65
N PRO A 103 0.53 13.83 -6.14
CA PRO A 103 1.69 13.16 -5.56
C PRO A 103 1.33 12.54 -4.21
N PRO A 104 1.88 11.36 -3.87
CA PRO A 104 1.71 10.78 -2.55
C PRO A 104 2.26 11.73 -1.48
N LYS A 105 1.60 11.76 -0.32
CA LYS A 105 1.98 12.59 0.83
C LYS A 105 1.88 11.78 2.10
N VAL A 106 2.73 12.11 3.06
CA VAL A 106 2.60 11.60 4.42
C VAL A 106 2.64 12.74 5.44
N ASP A 107 1.63 12.78 6.31
CA ASP A 107 1.66 13.64 7.49
C ASP A 107 2.22 12.85 8.67
N VAL A 108 3.34 13.28 9.25
CA VAL A 108 3.99 12.68 10.42
C VAL A 108 3.65 13.51 11.66
N TYR A 109 3.15 12.87 12.72
CA TYR A 109 2.87 13.53 14.00
C TYR A 109 3.77 12.97 15.10
N ALA A 110 4.84 13.68 15.46
CA ALA A 110 5.75 13.29 16.54
C ALA A 110 5.77 14.37 17.62
N SER A 111 5.65 13.96 18.88
CA SER A 111 5.70 14.88 20.05
C SER A 111 4.78 16.10 19.94
N GLY A 112 3.58 15.92 19.34
CA GLY A 112 2.58 16.99 19.15
C GLY A 112 2.82 17.91 17.95
N VAL A 113 3.90 17.72 17.18
CA VAL A 113 4.20 18.52 15.98
C VAL A 113 3.82 17.75 14.72
N LYS A 114 2.97 18.36 13.89
CA LYS A 114 2.63 17.85 12.55
C LYS A 114 3.67 18.32 11.53
N LYS A 115 4.29 17.37 10.82
CA LYS A 115 5.16 17.64 9.66
C LYS A 115 4.57 16.98 8.41
N ARG A 116 4.37 17.76 7.35
CA ARG A 116 3.91 17.25 6.06
C ARG A 116 5.10 16.96 5.16
N CYS A 117 5.31 15.70 4.82
CA CYS A 117 6.36 15.26 3.93
C CYS A 117 5.82 15.02 2.52
N LYS A 118 6.51 15.54 1.51
CA LYS A 118 6.33 15.12 0.12
C LYS A 118 6.88 13.70 -0.03
N MET A 119 6.22 12.90 -0.86
CA MET A 119 6.69 11.59 -1.23
C MET A 119 6.81 11.48 -2.75
N GLU A 120 7.73 10.65 -3.20
CA GLU A 120 7.82 10.22 -4.59
C GLU A 120 7.33 8.79 -4.73
N HIS A 121 6.65 8.52 -5.84
CA HIS A 121 6.17 7.18 -6.16
C HIS A 121 7.35 6.33 -6.63
N THR A 122 7.52 5.17 -6.02
CA THR A 122 8.56 4.21 -6.40
C THR A 122 7.97 3.34 -7.52
N ARG A 123 8.50 3.49 -8.73
CA ARG A 123 8.11 2.71 -9.92
C ARG A 123 8.68 1.30 -9.89
#